data_AF-A0A5E8C7V4-F1
#
_entry.id   AF-A0A5E8C7V4-F1
#
_cell.length_a   1.000
_cell.length_b   1.000
_cell.length_c   1.000
_cell.angle_alpha   90.00
_cell.angle_beta   90.00
_cell.angle_gamma   90.00
#
_symmetry.space_group_name_H-M   'P 1'
#
loop_
_entity.id
_entity.type
_entity.pdbx_description
1 polymer ?
#
loop_
_entity_poly.entity_id
_entity_poly.type
_entity_poly.pdbx_seq_one_letter_code
_entity_poly.pdbx_strand_id
1 'polypeptide(L)'
;MALRRIVGAYRTTPIAVLQKEAGIMPYSIRLKFMVARKAIRLHLNISKTNPINGHLLTLIEKSPIAKLTTLYMLAKDDRDYMIKIDEKRKCKRVEPLTLKQQQNQTIGILKKQAMEEWQEMYWNSSKDLWYHNITVESKCTDNLSKMVTGVIMKKDSRRILSNITQFRTGHGNFGAWFKKFGIEKDSYNCKCGELETVHHILVECPLLEEERKGLKRISPEMDMSTLLNSLTGLQEIKEVKLLGITLNNLLDFKSHILNKINKARKAVGAIWHLGGVQKGMRGSAVRSLYIACVRPIVEYGLEIWHHKILKGEIHKLEVMQNMALRRIVGAYRTTPIAVLQKEAGIMPYSIRLKFMVARKAIRLHLNISKTNPINGHLLTLIEKSPIAKLTTLYMLAKDDRDYMIKKDEKRKCKRVEPLTLKQQQNQTIGILKKQAMEEWQEMYWNSSKDLWYHNITVESKCTDNLSKMVTGVIMKKDSRRILSNITQFRTGHGNFGAWFKKFGIEKDSYNCKCGELETVHHILVECPLLEEERKGLKRISPEMDMSTLLNSLTGLQEIVSFISAWRD
;
A
#
# COMPACT_ATOMS: atom_id res chain seq x y z
N MET A 1 -3.22 25.39 -15.94
CA MET A 1 -2.38 25.34 -14.71
C MET A 1 -1.80 23.95 -14.41
N ALA A 2 -2.61 22.88 -14.39
CA ALA A 2 -2.13 21.54 -14.05
C ALA A 2 -0.98 21.06 -14.95
N LEU A 3 -1.07 21.24 -16.27
CA LEU A 3 -0.01 20.87 -17.22
C LEU A 3 1.34 21.53 -16.90
N ARG A 4 1.35 22.83 -16.58
CA ARG A 4 2.57 23.55 -16.16
C ARG A 4 3.23 22.93 -14.94
N ARG A 5 2.42 22.48 -13.97
CA ARG A 5 2.91 21.77 -12.77
C ARG A 5 3.37 20.35 -13.07
N ILE A 6 2.86 19.70 -14.11
CA ILE A 6 3.30 18.38 -14.54
C ILE A 6 4.68 18.52 -15.17
N VAL A 7 4.84 19.34 -16.20
CA VAL A 7 6.10 19.43 -16.96
C VAL A 7 7.14 20.39 -16.36
N GLY A 8 6.80 21.13 -15.31
CA GLY A 8 7.72 22.07 -14.67
C GLY A 8 8.01 23.32 -15.51
N ALA A 9 7.00 23.84 -16.21
CA ALA A 9 7.15 24.95 -17.16
C ALA A 9 6.69 26.31 -16.59
N TYR A 10 7.20 27.39 -17.18
CA TYR A 10 6.85 28.78 -16.86
C TYR A 10 5.40 29.12 -17.27
N ARG A 11 4.86 30.19 -16.69
CA ARG A 11 3.48 30.64 -16.99
C ARG A 11 3.30 31.04 -18.45
N THR A 12 4.36 31.54 -19.07
CA THR A 12 4.42 32.06 -20.44
C THR A 12 4.51 30.95 -21.50
N THR A 13 4.80 29.70 -21.12
CA THR A 13 4.87 28.59 -22.07
C THR A 13 3.48 28.32 -22.68
N PRO A 14 3.36 28.31 -24.03
CA PRO A 14 2.09 28.08 -24.72
C PRO A 14 1.43 26.75 -24.34
N ILE A 15 0.11 26.73 -24.22
CA ILE A 15 -0.64 25.53 -23.79
C ILE A 15 -0.44 24.36 -24.75
N ALA A 16 -0.35 24.63 -26.05
CA ALA A 16 -0.09 23.62 -27.06
C ALA A 16 1.26 22.91 -26.82
N VAL A 17 2.32 23.67 -26.52
CA VAL A 17 3.65 23.14 -26.20
C VAL A 17 3.61 22.29 -24.93
N LEU A 18 2.89 22.76 -23.90
CA LEU A 18 2.71 22.02 -22.64
C LEU A 18 1.96 20.69 -22.82
N GLN A 19 0.97 20.66 -23.72
CA GLN A 19 0.24 19.45 -24.07
C GLN A 19 1.16 18.45 -24.78
N LYS A 20 2.04 18.93 -25.68
CA LYS A 20 3.02 18.12 -26.41
C LYS A 20 4.08 17.53 -25.47
N GLU A 21 4.67 18.36 -24.60
CA GLU A 21 5.61 17.93 -23.56
C GLU A 21 4.98 16.94 -22.57
N ALA A 22 3.71 17.15 -22.17
CA ALA A 22 3.03 16.23 -21.25
C ALA A 22 2.50 14.95 -21.94
N GLY A 23 2.46 14.90 -23.28
CA GLY A 23 1.78 13.84 -24.01
C GLY A 23 0.28 13.76 -23.77
N ILE A 24 -0.36 14.89 -23.46
CA ILE A 24 -1.78 14.98 -23.12
C ILE A 24 -2.50 15.70 -24.24
N MET A 25 -3.34 14.95 -24.97
CA MET A 25 -4.19 15.51 -26.03
C MET A 25 -5.12 16.62 -25.47
N PRO A 26 -5.46 17.63 -26.30
CA PRO A 26 -6.52 18.58 -26.02
C PRO A 26 -7.82 17.88 -25.62
N TYR A 27 -8.60 18.53 -24.75
CA TYR A 27 -9.84 17.96 -24.24
C TYR A 27 -10.83 17.61 -25.35
N SER A 28 -10.90 18.43 -26.40
CA SER A 28 -11.73 18.19 -27.60
C SER A 28 -11.40 16.86 -28.28
N ILE A 29 -10.12 16.57 -28.53
CA ILE A 29 -9.67 15.34 -29.17
C ILE A 29 -9.81 14.14 -28.23
N ARG A 30 -9.47 14.32 -26.94
CA ARG A 30 -9.60 13.27 -25.92
C ARG A 30 -11.04 12.83 -25.72
N LEU A 31 -12.00 13.77 -25.75
CA LEU A 31 -13.42 13.47 -25.63
C LEU A 31 -13.90 12.65 -26.83
N LYS A 32 -13.56 13.07 -28.07
CA LYS A 32 -13.83 12.31 -29.29
C LYS A 32 -13.26 10.87 -29.20
N PHE A 33 -12.00 10.73 -28.76
CA PHE A 33 -11.36 9.41 -28.59
C PHE A 33 -12.08 8.54 -27.54
N MET A 34 -12.48 9.10 -26.39
CA MET A 34 -13.17 8.33 -25.34
C MET A 34 -14.55 7.84 -25.80
N VAL A 35 -15.30 8.68 -26.50
CA VAL A 35 -16.61 8.34 -27.07
C VAL A 35 -16.46 7.22 -28.11
N ALA A 36 -15.54 7.38 -29.07
CA ALA A 36 -15.28 6.36 -30.09
C ALA A 36 -14.79 5.03 -29.48
N ARG A 37 -13.88 5.07 -28.51
CA ARG A 37 -13.40 3.88 -27.80
C ARG A 37 -14.52 3.13 -27.08
N LYS A 38 -15.45 3.86 -26.46
CA LYS A 38 -16.59 3.26 -25.75
C LYS A 38 -17.60 2.68 -26.73
N ALA A 39 -17.88 3.38 -27.83
CA ALA A 39 -18.75 2.91 -28.90
C ALA A 39 -18.23 1.62 -29.54
N ILE A 40 -16.94 1.54 -29.87
CA ILE A 40 -16.31 0.32 -30.42
C ILE A 40 -16.42 -0.86 -29.46
N ARG A 41 -16.17 -0.64 -28.16
CA ARG A 41 -16.30 -1.71 -27.14
C ARG A 41 -17.73 -2.22 -26.98
N LEU A 42 -18.71 -1.32 -27.09
CA LEU A 42 -20.12 -1.69 -27.01
C LEU A 42 -20.54 -2.44 -28.28
N HIS A 43 -20.27 -1.88 -29.45
CA HIS A 43 -20.62 -2.49 -30.73
C HIS A 43 -20.03 -3.91 -30.89
N LEU A 44 -18.78 -4.13 -30.47
CA LEU A 44 -18.14 -5.45 -30.56
C LEU A 44 -18.65 -6.47 -29.53
N ASN A 45 -19.42 -6.07 -28.52
CA ASN A 45 -19.91 -6.94 -27.45
C ASN A 45 -21.44 -7.16 -27.50
N ILE A 46 -22.17 -6.53 -28.41
CA ILE A 46 -23.62 -6.61 -28.52
C ILE A 46 -23.98 -7.41 -29.79
N SER A 47 -25.07 -8.19 -29.76
CA SER A 47 -25.56 -8.93 -30.93
C SER A 47 -25.69 -8.03 -32.15
N LYS A 48 -25.28 -8.51 -33.33
CA LYS A 48 -25.36 -7.77 -34.61
C LYS A 48 -26.77 -7.26 -34.90
N THR A 49 -27.79 -8.01 -34.51
CA THR A 49 -29.22 -7.70 -34.69
C THR A 49 -29.76 -6.64 -33.73
N ASN A 50 -28.94 -6.14 -32.80
CA ASN A 50 -29.40 -5.14 -31.84
C ASN A 50 -29.57 -3.77 -32.55
N PRO A 51 -30.74 -3.13 -32.45
CA PRO A 51 -31.03 -1.86 -33.12
C PRO A 51 -30.08 -0.72 -32.71
N ILE A 52 -29.45 -0.82 -31.53
CA ILE A 52 -28.44 0.15 -31.04
C ILE A 52 -27.17 0.12 -31.92
N ASN A 53 -26.87 -0.98 -32.62
CA ASN A 53 -25.68 -1.05 -33.47
C ASN A 53 -25.70 -0.04 -34.62
N GLY A 54 -26.87 0.25 -35.19
CA GLY A 54 -27.01 1.29 -36.22
C GLY A 54 -26.60 2.66 -35.70
N HIS A 55 -27.07 3.03 -34.51
CA HIS A 55 -26.68 4.28 -33.86
C HIS A 55 -25.20 4.33 -33.48
N LEU A 56 -24.62 3.21 -33.01
CA LEU A 56 -23.20 3.12 -32.70
C LEU A 56 -22.34 3.28 -33.96
N LEU A 57 -22.74 2.69 -35.08
CA LEU A 57 -22.08 2.83 -36.37
C LEU A 57 -22.13 4.29 -36.85
N THR A 58 -23.29 4.94 -36.78
CA THR A 58 -23.42 6.36 -37.13
C THR A 58 -22.57 7.26 -36.23
N LEU A 59 -22.46 6.97 -34.93
CA LEU A 59 -21.57 7.69 -34.00
C LEU A 59 -20.09 7.46 -34.31
N ILE A 60 -19.73 6.26 -34.78
CA ILE A 60 -18.38 5.93 -35.23
C ILE A 60 -18.09 6.65 -36.56
N GLU A 61 -18.98 6.62 -37.54
CA GLU A 61 -18.82 7.26 -38.86
C GLU A 61 -18.77 8.79 -38.80
N LYS A 62 -19.58 9.41 -37.93
CA LYS A 62 -19.58 10.86 -37.72
C LYS A 62 -18.39 11.37 -36.90
N SER A 63 -17.57 10.47 -36.33
CA SER A 63 -16.34 10.85 -35.65
C SER A 63 -15.22 11.12 -36.67
N PRO A 64 -14.64 12.34 -36.73
CA PRO A 64 -13.56 12.68 -37.67
C PRO A 64 -12.36 11.72 -37.60
N ILE A 65 -12.12 11.15 -36.41
CA ILE A 65 -11.00 10.25 -36.11
C ILE A 65 -11.24 8.84 -36.71
N ALA A 66 -12.47 8.43 -37.01
CA ALA A 66 -12.81 7.01 -37.13
C ALA A 66 -13.10 6.50 -38.56
N LYS A 67 -12.84 7.29 -39.60
CA LYS A 67 -13.07 6.89 -41.02
C LYS A 67 -12.36 5.59 -41.46
N LEU A 68 -11.24 5.21 -40.84
CA LEU A 68 -10.52 3.94 -41.10
C LEU A 68 -11.10 2.73 -40.34
N THR A 69 -11.83 2.95 -39.24
CA THR A 69 -12.52 1.88 -38.50
C THR A 69 -13.66 1.27 -39.32
N THR A 70 -14.35 2.11 -40.10
CA THR A 70 -15.40 1.69 -41.04
C THR A 70 -14.83 0.81 -42.16
N LEU A 71 -13.66 1.15 -42.71
CA LEU A 71 -12.95 0.32 -43.70
C LEU A 71 -12.51 -1.05 -43.14
N TYR A 72 -12.07 -1.10 -41.88
CA TYR A 72 -11.72 -2.38 -41.22
C TYR A 72 -12.96 -3.22 -40.84
N MET A 73 -14.10 -2.56 -40.59
CA MET A 73 -15.38 -3.24 -40.34
C MET A 73 -16.03 -3.76 -41.63
N LEU A 74 -15.90 -3.03 -42.74
CA LEU A 74 -16.31 -3.48 -44.08
C LEU A 74 -15.46 -4.65 -44.57
N ALA A 75 -14.15 -4.65 -44.29
CA ALA A 75 -13.26 -5.79 -44.56
C ALA A 75 -13.59 -7.06 -43.73
N LYS A 76 -14.55 -7.00 -42.81
CA LYS A 76 -15.01 -8.14 -41.99
C LYS A 76 -16.27 -8.81 -42.56
N ASP A 77 -16.97 -8.16 -43.48
CA ASP A 77 -18.10 -8.77 -44.20
C ASP A 77 -17.63 -9.65 -45.36
N ASP A 78 -16.41 -9.43 -45.89
CA ASP A 78 -15.70 -10.43 -46.69
C ASP A 78 -15.09 -11.48 -45.76
N ARG A 79 -15.84 -12.57 -45.55
CA ARG A 79 -15.38 -13.77 -44.86
C ARG A 79 -14.46 -14.63 -45.74
N ASP A 80 -13.69 -14.02 -46.65
CA ASP A 80 -12.73 -14.70 -47.51
C ASP A 80 -11.34 -14.07 -47.42
N TYR A 81 -10.43 -14.81 -46.79
CA TYR A 81 -8.98 -14.82 -46.97
C TYR A 81 -8.23 -13.47 -47.16
N MET A 82 -7.57 -12.99 -46.10
CA MET A 82 -6.47 -12.02 -46.25
C MET A 82 -5.12 -12.75 -46.44
N ILE A 83 -4.70 -12.91 -47.69
CA ILE A 83 -3.35 -13.35 -48.07
C ILE A 83 -2.40 -12.15 -47.93
N LYS A 84 -1.42 -12.21 -47.01
CA LYS A 84 -0.26 -11.31 -47.09
C LYS A 84 0.73 -11.86 -48.11
N ILE A 85 0.92 -11.14 -49.21
CA ILE A 85 2.05 -11.37 -50.12
C ILE A 85 3.27 -10.72 -49.47
N ASP A 86 4.13 -11.55 -48.91
CA ASP A 86 5.49 -11.17 -48.54
C ASP A 86 6.35 -11.34 -49.79
N GLU A 87 7.14 -10.33 -50.17
CA GLU A 87 7.96 -10.30 -51.41
C GLU A 87 8.99 -11.44 -51.49
N LYS A 88 9.10 -12.25 -50.44
CA LYS A 88 9.88 -13.48 -50.39
C LYS A 88 8.98 -14.69 -50.13
N ARG A 89 8.30 -15.14 -51.20
CA ARG A 89 7.69 -16.48 -51.41
C ARG A 89 7.52 -17.34 -50.15
N LYS A 90 6.41 -17.17 -49.42
CA LYS A 90 5.70 -18.23 -48.67
C LYS A 90 4.36 -17.69 -48.12
N CYS A 91 3.24 -18.11 -48.71
CA CYS A 91 1.90 -17.86 -48.16
C CYS A 91 1.74 -18.56 -46.81
N LYS A 92 1.57 -17.81 -45.71
CA LYS A 92 1.14 -18.37 -44.42
C LYS A 92 -0.33 -18.06 -44.16
N ARG A 93 -1.10 -19.11 -43.87
CA ARG A 93 -2.49 -19.03 -43.38
C ARG A 93 -2.45 -18.38 -41.99
N VAL A 94 -3.19 -17.28 -41.78
CA VAL A 94 -3.27 -16.58 -40.49
C VAL A 94 -4.59 -16.94 -39.82
N GLU A 95 -4.54 -17.41 -38.58
CA GLU A 95 -5.75 -17.72 -37.80
C GLU A 95 -6.58 -16.45 -37.49
N PRO A 96 -7.92 -16.58 -37.41
CA PRO A 96 -8.79 -15.46 -37.12
C PRO A 96 -8.55 -14.89 -35.72
N LEU A 97 -8.37 -13.56 -35.64
CA LEU A 97 -8.13 -12.86 -34.37
C LEU A 97 -9.30 -13.03 -33.40
N THR A 98 -9.00 -13.26 -32.12
CA THR A 98 -10.01 -13.24 -31.06
C THR A 98 -10.66 -11.85 -30.93
N LEU A 99 -11.90 -11.79 -30.44
CA LEU A 99 -12.64 -10.53 -30.24
C LEU A 99 -11.83 -9.49 -29.44
N LYS A 100 -11.07 -9.94 -28.44
CA LYS A 100 -10.20 -9.09 -27.60
C LYS A 100 -8.99 -8.56 -28.36
N GLN A 101 -8.40 -9.37 -29.25
CA GLN A 101 -7.30 -8.93 -30.11
C GLN A 101 -7.78 -7.91 -31.16
N GLN A 102 -8.95 -8.15 -31.76
CA GLN A 102 -9.61 -7.20 -32.67
C GLN A 102 -9.87 -5.87 -31.96
N GLN A 103 -10.49 -5.89 -30.78
CA GLN A 103 -10.71 -4.70 -29.95
C GLN A 103 -9.41 -3.92 -29.68
N ASN A 104 -8.33 -4.60 -29.33
CA ASN A 104 -7.06 -3.96 -29.03
C ASN A 104 -6.39 -3.35 -30.27
N GLN A 105 -6.45 -4.03 -31.42
CA GLN A 105 -5.92 -3.49 -32.69
C GLN A 105 -6.71 -2.26 -33.13
N THR A 106 -8.05 -2.32 -33.12
CA THR A 106 -8.91 -1.19 -33.48
C THR A 106 -8.71 0.01 -32.56
N ILE A 107 -8.57 -0.22 -31.25
CA ILE A 107 -8.25 0.85 -30.28
C ILE A 107 -6.85 1.43 -30.55
N GLY A 108 -5.89 0.62 -30.99
CA GLY A 108 -4.55 1.06 -31.37
C GLY A 108 -4.56 2.00 -32.57
N ILE A 109 -5.31 1.65 -33.63
CA ILE A 109 -5.49 2.49 -34.82
C ILE A 109 -6.17 3.81 -34.45
N LEU A 110 -7.26 3.75 -33.67
CA LEU A 110 -7.97 4.94 -33.20
C LEU A 110 -7.05 5.89 -32.40
N LYS A 111 -6.15 5.32 -31.58
CA LYS A 111 -5.17 6.10 -30.82
C LYS A 111 -4.16 6.78 -31.75
N LYS A 112 -3.71 6.11 -32.80
CA LYS A 112 -2.78 6.66 -33.81
C LYS A 112 -3.41 7.85 -34.54
N GLN A 113 -4.66 7.72 -34.99
CA GLN A 113 -5.37 8.80 -35.68
C GLN A 113 -5.65 10.00 -34.78
N ALA A 114 -6.02 9.76 -33.52
CA ALA A 114 -6.19 10.84 -32.55
C ALA A 114 -4.87 11.60 -32.29
N MET A 115 -3.73 10.93 -32.41
CA MET A 115 -2.41 11.56 -32.34
C MET A 115 -2.08 12.36 -33.61
N GLU A 116 -2.43 11.86 -34.80
CA GLU A 116 -2.25 12.54 -36.09
C GLU A 116 -3.10 13.82 -36.18
N GLU A 117 -4.41 13.77 -35.86
CA GLU A 117 -5.28 14.97 -35.82
C GLU A 117 -4.76 16.00 -34.80
N TRP A 118 -4.26 15.52 -33.65
CA TRP A 118 -3.63 16.40 -32.67
C TRP A 118 -2.36 17.07 -33.21
N GLN A 119 -1.52 16.33 -33.95
CA GLN A 119 -0.30 16.87 -34.57
C GLN A 119 -0.65 17.94 -35.61
N GLU A 120 -1.64 17.72 -36.47
CA GLU A 120 -2.08 18.71 -37.47
C GLU A 120 -2.67 19.96 -36.80
N MET A 121 -3.55 19.79 -35.80
CA MET A 121 -4.08 20.93 -35.03
C MET A 121 -2.98 21.73 -34.32
N TYR A 122 -1.95 21.04 -33.83
CA TYR A 122 -0.80 21.67 -33.20
C TYR A 122 0.04 22.45 -34.23
N TRP A 123 0.26 21.89 -35.42
CA TRP A 123 1.03 22.54 -36.49
C TRP A 123 0.36 23.80 -37.01
N ASN A 124 -0.97 23.81 -37.10
CA ASN A 124 -1.73 24.98 -37.55
C ASN A 124 -1.89 26.07 -36.48
N SER A 125 -1.48 25.85 -35.22
CA SER A 125 -1.72 26.78 -34.10
C SER A 125 -0.46 27.35 -33.45
N SER A 126 0.74 26.92 -33.85
CA SER A 126 1.98 27.29 -33.14
C SER A 126 2.52 28.67 -33.51
N LYS A 127 2.44 29.60 -32.56
CA LYS A 127 3.13 30.91 -32.58
C LYS A 127 4.59 30.85 -32.10
N ASP A 128 5.12 29.66 -31.79
CA ASP A 128 6.43 29.47 -31.13
C ASP A 128 7.43 28.77 -32.06
N LEU A 129 8.10 29.57 -32.90
CA LEU A 129 9.02 29.10 -33.96
C LEU A 129 10.19 28.25 -33.41
N TRP A 130 10.67 28.53 -32.20
CA TRP A 130 11.79 27.79 -31.59
C TRP A 130 11.45 26.32 -31.35
N TYR A 131 10.35 26.08 -30.63
CA TYR A 131 9.90 24.73 -30.33
C TYR A 131 9.40 23.99 -31.58
N HIS A 132 8.86 24.74 -32.55
CA HIS A 132 8.54 24.23 -33.88
C HIS A 132 9.80 23.66 -34.56
N ASN A 133 10.84 24.47 -34.74
CA ASN A 133 12.06 24.09 -35.46
C ASN A 133 12.78 22.88 -34.84
N ILE A 134 12.80 22.76 -33.52
CA ILE A 134 13.42 21.61 -32.82
C ILE A 134 12.60 20.32 -32.95
N THR A 135 11.31 20.40 -33.32
CA THR A 135 10.43 19.23 -33.36
C THR A 135 9.91 18.88 -34.76
N VAL A 136 10.30 19.62 -35.81
CA VAL A 136 9.88 19.44 -37.21
C VAL A 136 10.53 18.22 -37.85
N GLU A 137 11.84 18.02 -37.67
CA GLU A 137 12.57 16.90 -38.27
C GLU A 137 12.37 15.59 -37.51
N SER A 138 12.09 15.67 -36.21
CA SER A 138 11.65 14.52 -35.44
C SER A 138 10.18 14.24 -35.74
N LYS A 139 9.85 13.35 -36.69
CA LYS A 139 8.51 12.74 -36.78
C LYS A 139 8.23 12.06 -35.45
N CYS A 140 7.63 12.79 -34.51
CA CYS A 140 7.64 12.43 -33.11
C CYS A 140 6.59 11.34 -32.85
N THR A 141 6.98 10.10 -33.12
CA THR A 141 6.27 8.87 -32.75
C THR A 141 6.38 8.68 -31.25
N ASP A 142 5.27 8.71 -30.50
CA ASP A 142 5.00 8.03 -29.21
C ASP A 142 6.03 8.04 -28.05
N ASN A 143 7.20 8.67 -28.19
CA ASN A 143 8.37 8.47 -27.35
C ASN A 143 8.67 9.69 -26.47
N LEU A 144 8.25 10.89 -26.87
CA LEU A 144 8.42 12.11 -26.08
C LEU A 144 7.56 12.14 -24.81
N SER A 145 6.30 11.72 -24.95
CA SER A 145 5.39 11.56 -23.80
C SER A 145 5.92 10.52 -22.82
N LYS A 146 6.52 9.42 -23.33
CA LYS A 146 7.18 8.40 -22.53
C LYS A 146 8.48 8.91 -21.88
N MET A 147 9.22 9.82 -22.51
CA MET A 147 10.41 10.47 -21.95
C MET A 147 10.05 11.32 -20.73
N VAL A 148 9.10 12.25 -20.89
CA VAL A 148 8.68 13.19 -19.85
C VAL A 148 7.94 12.46 -18.72
N THR A 149 6.93 11.64 -19.05
CA THR A 149 6.09 10.98 -18.04
C THR A 149 6.65 9.65 -17.53
N GLY A 150 7.49 8.97 -18.31
CA GLY A 150 7.94 7.61 -18.07
C GLY A 150 9.37 7.48 -17.55
N VAL A 151 10.23 8.48 -17.76
CA VAL A 151 11.66 8.40 -17.42
C VAL A 151 12.07 9.58 -16.53
N ILE A 152 11.92 10.83 -16.99
CA ILE A 152 12.40 12.01 -16.27
C ILE A 152 11.58 12.25 -15.00
N MET A 153 10.25 12.09 -15.07
CA MET A 153 9.38 12.09 -13.88
C MET A 153 9.65 10.95 -12.90
N LYS A 154 10.30 9.87 -13.35
CA LYS A 154 10.50 8.64 -12.56
C LYS A 154 11.89 8.52 -11.95
N LYS A 155 12.93 9.08 -12.57
CA LYS A 155 14.35 8.94 -12.19
C LYS A 155 14.92 10.15 -11.48
N ASP A 156 14.53 11.36 -11.88
CA ASP A 156 15.25 12.59 -11.55
C ASP A 156 14.40 13.60 -10.76
N SER A 157 15.08 14.53 -10.09
CA SER A 157 14.41 15.58 -9.31
C SER A 157 13.54 16.46 -10.22
N ARG A 158 12.42 16.97 -9.70
CA ARG A 158 11.52 17.92 -10.39
C ARG A 158 12.25 19.13 -11.00
N ARG A 159 13.42 19.47 -10.46
CA ARG A 159 14.32 20.50 -10.97
C ARG A 159 14.93 20.14 -12.33
N ILE A 160 15.37 18.89 -12.51
CA ILE A 160 15.94 18.40 -13.78
C ILE A 160 14.85 18.38 -14.86
N LEU A 161 13.64 17.92 -14.54
CA LEU A 161 12.51 17.99 -15.47
C LEU A 161 12.23 19.42 -15.91
N SER A 162 12.20 20.36 -14.95
CA SER A 162 11.98 21.77 -15.28
C SER A 162 13.08 22.31 -16.18
N ASN A 163 14.36 21.99 -15.92
CA ASN A 163 15.47 22.42 -16.76
C ASN A 163 15.37 21.85 -18.18
N ILE A 164 15.08 20.55 -18.33
CA ILE A 164 14.91 19.92 -19.65
C ILE A 164 13.76 20.58 -20.41
N THR A 165 12.62 20.80 -19.76
CA THR A 165 11.49 21.53 -20.37
C THR A 165 11.89 22.95 -20.77
N GLN A 166 12.69 23.65 -19.97
CA GLN A 166 13.20 24.98 -20.31
C GLN A 166 14.11 24.94 -21.55
N PHE A 167 15.07 24.01 -21.61
CA PHE A 167 15.95 23.85 -22.78
C PHE A 167 15.16 23.50 -24.05
N ARG A 168 14.17 22.60 -23.96
CA ARG A 168 13.33 22.21 -25.10
C ARG A 168 12.44 23.34 -25.58
N THR A 169 11.85 24.10 -24.66
CA THR A 169 10.90 25.18 -24.99
C THR A 169 11.56 26.52 -25.24
N GLY A 170 12.81 26.72 -24.85
CA GLY A 170 13.44 28.05 -24.83
C GLY A 170 12.80 29.01 -23.83
N HIS A 171 11.80 28.55 -23.06
CA HIS A 171 11.06 29.33 -22.08
C HIS A 171 11.57 28.98 -20.68
N GLY A 172 12.52 29.76 -20.19
CA GLY A 172 13.19 29.45 -18.93
C GLY A 172 14.10 30.54 -18.44
N ASN A 173 14.98 30.16 -17.50
CA ASN A 173 15.99 31.04 -16.92
C ASN A 173 17.15 31.29 -17.91
N PHE A 174 16.86 31.90 -19.05
CA PHE A 174 17.83 32.30 -20.08
C PHE A 174 17.74 33.82 -20.27
N GLY A 175 18.87 34.51 -20.27
CA GLY A 175 18.92 35.95 -20.48
C GLY A 175 18.23 36.42 -21.77
N ALA A 176 18.32 35.66 -22.86
CA ALA A 176 17.58 35.94 -24.10
C ALA A 176 16.06 35.91 -23.90
N TRP A 177 15.56 35.01 -23.04
CA TRP A 177 14.14 34.90 -22.73
C TRP A 177 13.67 36.10 -21.89
N PHE A 178 14.40 36.49 -20.84
CA PHE A 178 14.05 37.68 -20.05
C PHE A 178 14.06 38.95 -20.89
N LYS A 179 15.05 39.11 -21.78
CA LYS A 179 15.15 40.23 -22.73
C LYS A 179 13.94 40.28 -23.68
N LYS A 180 13.51 39.14 -24.21
CA LYS A 180 12.35 39.03 -25.12
C LYS A 180 11.03 39.43 -24.45
N PHE A 181 10.88 39.19 -23.14
CA PHE A 181 9.66 39.49 -22.39
C PHE A 181 9.74 40.77 -21.54
N GLY A 182 10.82 41.56 -21.68
CA GLY A 182 10.99 42.83 -20.96
C GLY A 182 11.08 42.67 -19.44
N ILE A 183 11.60 41.54 -18.96
CA ILE A 183 11.74 41.28 -17.52
C ILE A 183 13.14 41.70 -17.08
N GLU A 184 13.20 42.61 -16.12
CA GLU A 184 14.45 43.17 -15.60
C GLU A 184 15.30 42.10 -14.88
N LYS A 185 16.60 42.05 -15.21
CA LYS A 185 17.61 41.13 -14.67
C LYS A 185 18.97 41.82 -14.70
N ASP A 186 19.83 41.52 -13.72
CA ASP A 186 21.18 42.08 -13.59
C ASP A 186 22.04 41.92 -14.86
N SER A 187 21.86 40.81 -15.59
CA SER A 187 22.48 40.58 -16.89
C SER A 187 21.68 39.60 -17.74
N TYR A 188 21.56 39.90 -19.03
CA TYR A 188 21.00 39.01 -20.06
C TYR A 188 22.07 38.13 -20.73
N ASN A 189 23.34 38.36 -20.42
CA ASN A 189 24.45 37.70 -21.07
C ASN A 189 25.00 36.57 -20.19
N CYS A 190 25.52 35.53 -20.85
CA CYS A 190 26.28 34.48 -20.22
C CYS A 190 27.58 35.06 -19.65
N LYS A 191 28.22 34.35 -18.73
CA LYS A 191 29.52 34.74 -18.14
C LYS A 191 30.64 34.91 -19.18
N CYS A 192 30.50 34.32 -20.36
CA CYS A 192 31.44 34.50 -21.46
C CYS A 192 31.23 35.81 -22.25
N GLY A 193 30.20 36.60 -21.95
CA GLY A 193 29.90 37.87 -22.60
C GLY A 193 28.78 37.82 -23.65
N GLU A 194 28.50 36.65 -24.22
CA GLU A 194 27.46 36.44 -25.24
C GLU A 194 26.04 36.37 -24.69
N LEU A 195 25.03 36.62 -25.52
CA LEU A 195 23.63 36.53 -25.11
C LEU A 195 23.28 35.10 -24.63
N GLU A 196 22.73 34.97 -23.43
CA GLU A 196 22.41 33.68 -22.84
C GLU A 196 21.18 33.05 -23.53
N THR A 197 21.42 32.33 -24.63
CA THR A 197 20.43 31.52 -25.35
C THR A 197 20.64 30.03 -25.08
N VAL A 198 19.62 29.22 -25.33
CA VAL A 198 19.75 27.75 -25.28
C VAL A 198 20.81 27.26 -26.28
N HIS A 199 20.80 27.81 -27.50
CA HIS A 199 21.77 27.48 -28.55
C HIS A 199 23.20 27.76 -28.08
N HIS A 200 23.42 28.96 -27.54
CA HIS A 200 24.70 29.37 -27.02
C HIS A 200 25.19 28.41 -25.92
N ILE A 201 24.34 28.09 -24.92
CA ILE A 201 24.71 27.18 -23.83
C ILE A 201 25.06 25.78 -24.34
N LEU A 202 24.23 25.21 -25.22
CA LEU A 202 24.36 23.82 -25.65
C LEU A 202 25.37 23.62 -26.77
N VAL A 203 25.70 24.64 -27.56
CA VAL A 203 26.50 24.48 -28.80
C VAL A 203 27.76 25.35 -28.81
N GLU A 204 27.68 26.62 -28.44
CA GLU A 204 28.73 27.62 -28.76
C GLU A 204 29.58 28.06 -27.56
N CYS A 205 29.02 28.05 -26.35
CA CYS A 205 29.63 28.67 -25.17
C CYS A 205 31.03 28.11 -24.86
N PRO A 206 32.11 28.92 -24.95
CA PRO A 206 33.48 28.41 -24.76
C PRO A 206 33.73 27.93 -23.32
N LEU A 207 32.98 28.43 -22.35
CA LEU A 207 33.11 28.09 -20.93
C LEU A 207 32.46 26.75 -20.55
N LEU A 208 31.71 26.11 -21.46
CA LEU A 208 30.98 24.86 -21.20
C LEU A 208 31.49 23.68 -22.04
N GLU A 209 32.69 23.81 -22.60
CA GLU A 209 33.23 22.84 -23.54
C GLU A 209 33.49 21.47 -22.90
N GLU A 210 33.96 21.45 -21.65
CA GLU A 210 34.18 20.23 -20.87
C GLU A 210 32.87 19.50 -20.55
N GLU A 211 31.84 20.24 -20.14
CA GLU A 211 30.52 19.73 -19.83
C GLU A 211 29.81 19.18 -21.07
N ARG A 212 30.11 19.72 -22.27
CA ARG A 212 29.55 19.26 -23.55
C ARG A 212 30.20 18.01 -24.11
N LYS A 213 31.31 17.52 -23.56
CA LYS A 213 31.92 16.24 -24.00
C LYS A 213 30.93 15.07 -23.97
N GLY A 214 30.00 15.07 -23.00
CA GLY A 214 28.92 14.08 -22.93
C GLY A 214 27.86 14.23 -24.03
N LEU A 215 27.56 15.47 -24.44
CA LEU A 215 26.61 15.77 -25.52
C LEU A 215 27.19 15.43 -26.90
N LYS A 216 28.48 15.68 -27.12
CA LYS A 216 29.20 15.30 -28.35
C LYS A 216 29.21 13.79 -28.62
N ARG A 217 29.09 12.95 -27.58
CA ARG A 217 28.92 11.50 -27.73
C ARG A 217 27.54 11.10 -28.27
N ILE A 218 26.54 11.95 -28.05
CA ILE A 218 25.15 11.73 -28.47
C ILE A 218 24.91 12.34 -29.85
N SER A 219 25.45 13.54 -30.10
CA SER A 219 25.42 14.23 -31.39
C SER A 219 26.81 14.82 -31.68
N PRO A 220 27.65 14.15 -32.48
CA PRO A 220 28.99 14.65 -32.81
C PRO A 220 28.97 16.01 -33.52
N GLU A 221 27.96 16.23 -34.35
CA GLU A 221 27.73 17.48 -35.09
C GLU A 221 27.03 18.55 -34.25
N MET A 222 26.72 18.26 -32.99
CA MET A 222 26.02 19.16 -32.07
C MET A 222 24.65 19.63 -32.58
N ASP A 223 23.99 18.81 -33.39
CA ASP A 223 22.63 19.07 -33.84
C ASP A 223 21.66 19.17 -32.65
N MET A 224 21.04 20.35 -32.53
CA MET A 224 20.11 20.73 -31.46
C MET A 224 18.87 19.84 -31.40
N SER A 225 18.35 19.40 -32.55
CA SER A 225 17.18 18.51 -32.62
C SER A 225 17.52 17.14 -32.02
N THR A 226 18.66 16.58 -32.38
CA THR A 226 19.16 15.30 -31.87
C THR A 226 19.47 15.38 -30.38
N LEU A 227 20.15 16.43 -29.92
CA LEU A 227 20.49 16.60 -28.49
C LEU A 227 19.25 16.70 -27.60
N LEU A 228 18.21 17.40 -28.07
CA LEU A 228 17.00 17.61 -27.29
C LEU A 228 16.00 16.45 -27.39
N ASN A 229 16.03 15.64 -28.47
CA ASN A 229 15.05 14.59 -28.74
C ASN A 229 15.55 13.14 -28.64
N SER A 230 16.87 12.88 -28.58
CA SER A 230 17.41 11.52 -28.52
C SER A 230 17.26 10.87 -27.14
N LEU A 231 16.86 9.59 -27.14
CA LEU A 231 16.55 8.76 -25.96
C LEU A 231 17.66 7.75 -25.60
N THR A 232 18.84 7.85 -26.22
CA THR A 232 19.89 6.83 -26.16
C THR A 232 20.54 6.79 -24.77
N GLY A 233 19.92 6.07 -23.83
CA GLY A 233 20.52 5.74 -22.53
C GLY A 233 19.59 5.59 -21.33
N LEU A 234 18.27 5.85 -21.47
CA LEU A 234 17.38 5.83 -20.30
C LEU A 234 16.41 4.63 -20.32
N GLN A 235 16.71 3.64 -19.46
CA GLN A 235 15.85 2.49 -19.22
C GLN A 235 14.50 2.89 -18.57
N GLU A 236 13.41 2.24 -19.00
CA GLU A 236 12.09 2.39 -18.40
C GLU A 236 12.10 1.95 -16.93
N ILE A 237 11.85 2.89 -16.02
CA ILE A 237 11.73 2.58 -14.59
C ILE A 237 10.32 2.06 -14.31
N LYS A 238 10.25 0.80 -13.85
CA LYS A 238 9.00 0.11 -13.51
C LYS A 238 8.39 0.57 -12.18
N GLU A 239 9.19 1.19 -11.30
CA GLU A 239 8.79 1.60 -9.95
C GLU A 239 9.38 2.95 -9.51
N VAL A 240 8.57 3.84 -8.94
CA VAL A 240 8.99 5.14 -8.43
C VAL A 240 8.73 5.24 -6.94
N LYS A 241 9.65 5.88 -6.21
CA LYS A 241 9.46 6.15 -4.78
C LYS A 241 9.03 7.59 -4.55
N LEU A 242 7.81 7.78 -4.07
CA LEU A 242 7.26 9.09 -3.70
C LEU A 242 6.96 9.13 -2.21
N LEU A 243 7.60 10.05 -1.48
CA LEU A 243 7.42 10.20 -0.02
C LEU A 243 7.51 8.86 0.71
N GLY A 244 8.47 8.01 0.35
CA GLY A 244 8.64 6.70 1.00
C GLY A 244 7.64 5.60 0.58
N ILE A 245 6.71 5.88 -0.34
CA ILE A 245 5.80 4.91 -0.97
C ILE A 245 6.34 4.50 -2.34
N THR A 246 6.34 3.20 -2.64
CA THR A 246 6.78 2.66 -3.94
C THR A 246 5.56 2.47 -4.81
N LEU A 247 5.55 3.13 -5.97
CA LEU A 247 4.47 3.14 -6.94
C LEU A 247 4.96 2.43 -8.20
N ASN A 248 4.30 1.36 -8.61
CA ASN A 248 4.51 0.74 -9.91
C ASN A 248 3.45 1.23 -10.92
N ASN A 249 3.66 0.93 -12.20
CA ASN A 249 2.74 1.28 -13.28
C ASN A 249 1.31 0.71 -13.10
N LEU A 250 1.14 -0.38 -12.35
CA LEU A 250 -0.15 -0.98 -12.06
C LEU A 250 -0.83 -0.43 -10.80
N LEU A 251 -0.09 0.34 -9.97
CA LEU A 251 -0.52 0.78 -8.64
C LEU A 251 -1.10 -0.37 -7.79
N ASP A 252 -0.47 -1.55 -7.87
CA ASP A 252 -0.87 -2.73 -7.08
C ASP A 252 -0.19 -2.77 -5.71
N PHE A 253 0.82 -1.93 -5.50
CA PHE A 253 1.61 -1.80 -4.26
C PHE A 253 2.28 -3.08 -3.76
N LYS A 254 2.37 -4.15 -4.56
CA LYS A 254 2.96 -5.43 -4.14
C LYS A 254 4.42 -5.28 -3.75
N SER A 255 5.20 -4.59 -4.58
CA SER A 255 6.61 -4.32 -4.31
C SER A 255 6.79 -3.40 -3.10
N HIS A 256 5.92 -2.40 -2.93
CA HIS A 256 5.91 -1.57 -1.73
C HIS A 256 5.74 -2.41 -0.46
N ILE A 257 4.70 -3.25 -0.43
CA ILE A 257 4.37 -4.09 0.73
C ILE A 257 5.51 -5.08 1.00
N LEU A 258 6.06 -5.71 -0.04
CA LEU A 258 7.19 -6.63 0.11
C LEU A 258 8.43 -5.91 0.68
N ASN A 259 8.73 -4.70 0.22
CA ASN A 259 9.81 -3.88 0.74
C ASN A 259 9.60 -3.52 2.22
N LYS A 260 8.36 -3.19 2.63
CA LYS A 260 8.03 -2.94 4.04
C LYS A 260 8.17 -4.21 4.89
N ILE A 261 7.69 -5.36 4.39
CA ILE A 261 7.86 -6.67 5.07
C ILE A 261 9.34 -6.98 5.26
N ASN A 262 10.17 -6.82 4.23
CA ASN A 262 11.60 -7.11 4.33
C ASN A 262 12.31 -6.17 5.32
N LYS A 263 11.97 -4.88 5.30
CA LYS A 263 12.50 -3.92 6.29
C LYS A 263 12.05 -4.25 7.72
N ALA A 264 10.78 -4.63 7.89
CA ALA A 264 10.24 -5.06 9.17
C ALA A 264 10.89 -6.36 9.68
N ARG A 265 11.12 -7.35 8.81
CA ARG A 265 11.85 -8.58 9.14
C ARG A 265 13.27 -8.31 9.64
N LYS A 266 14.00 -7.38 9.00
CA LYS A 266 15.33 -6.96 9.48
C LYS A 266 15.25 -6.39 10.90
N ALA A 267 14.26 -5.53 11.19
CA ALA A 267 14.04 -5.00 12.53
C ALA A 267 13.66 -6.09 13.55
N VAL A 268 12.81 -7.05 13.18
CA VAL A 268 12.50 -8.23 14.02
C VAL A 268 13.75 -9.07 14.27
N GLY A 269 14.61 -9.25 13.26
CA GLY A 269 15.90 -9.95 13.41
C GLY A 269 16.82 -9.26 14.42
N ALA A 270 16.92 -7.92 14.39
CA ALA A 270 17.68 -7.18 15.40
C ALA A 270 17.11 -7.39 16.82
N ILE A 271 15.79 -7.30 16.98
CA ILE A 271 15.09 -7.59 18.24
C ILE A 271 15.33 -9.03 18.68
N TRP A 272 15.45 -9.97 17.73
CA TRP A 272 15.72 -11.37 18.02
C TRP A 272 17.05 -11.56 18.74
N HIS A 273 18.11 -10.88 18.30
CA HIS A 273 19.44 -10.98 18.93
C HIS A 273 19.48 -10.40 20.35
N LEU A 274 18.74 -9.31 20.60
CA LEU A 274 18.53 -8.76 21.96
C LEU A 274 17.59 -9.63 22.83
N GLY A 275 17.01 -10.64 22.18
CA GLY A 275 15.81 -11.34 22.59
C GLY A 275 16.00 -12.65 23.37
N GLY A 276 17.16 -12.96 23.96
CA GLY A 276 17.34 -14.27 24.62
C GLY A 276 16.33 -14.56 25.74
N VAL A 277 15.90 -15.83 25.89
CA VAL A 277 15.01 -16.26 26.99
C VAL A 277 15.78 -16.39 28.31
N GLN A 278 16.99 -16.96 28.27
CA GLN A 278 17.84 -17.11 29.45
C GLN A 278 18.65 -15.84 29.76
N LYS A 279 19.28 -15.25 28.74
CA LYS A 279 20.07 -14.02 28.84
C LYS A 279 19.58 -13.03 27.79
N GLY A 280 18.68 -12.13 28.18
CA GLY A 280 18.11 -11.14 27.26
C GLY A 280 17.12 -10.20 27.92
N MET A 281 16.56 -9.28 27.13
CA MET A 281 15.63 -8.26 27.63
C MET A 281 14.36 -8.85 28.25
N ARG A 282 13.63 -8.08 29.07
CA ARG A 282 12.29 -8.47 29.53
C ARG A 282 11.28 -8.51 28.37
N GLY A 283 10.26 -9.37 28.49
CA GLY A 283 9.22 -9.52 27.46
C GLY A 283 8.49 -8.21 27.14
N SER A 284 8.22 -7.38 28.16
CA SER A 284 7.64 -6.05 27.98
C SER A 284 8.49 -5.12 27.12
N ALA A 285 9.82 -5.14 27.31
CA ALA A 285 10.73 -4.31 26.53
C ALA A 285 10.79 -4.78 25.06
N VAL A 286 10.86 -6.09 24.81
CA VAL A 286 10.80 -6.66 23.45
C VAL A 286 9.48 -6.33 22.77
N ARG A 287 8.36 -6.41 23.51
CA ARG A 287 7.04 -6.01 23.02
C ARG A 287 7.00 -4.53 22.66
N SER A 288 7.56 -3.66 23.51
CA SER A 288 7.67 -2.23 23.24
C SER A 288 8.52 -1.94 22.01
N LEU A 289 9.67 -2.61 21.83
CA LEU A 289 10.50 -2.50 20.64
C LEU A 289 9.74 -2.93 19.37
N TYR A 290 8.98 -4.02 19.42
CA TYR A 290 8.14 -4.43 18.28
C TYR A 290 7.12 -3.34 17.93
N ILE A 291 6.44 -2.78 18.94
CA ILE A 291 5.42 -1.73 18.72
C ILE A 291 6.05 -0.43 18.23
N ALA A 292 7.22 -0.04 18.73
CA ALA A 292 7.87 1.22 18.41
C ALA A 292 8.69 1.18 17.11
N CYS A 293 9.33 0.05 16.79
CA CYS A 293 10.27 -0.05 15.68
C CYS A 293 9.71 -0.81 14.48
N VAL A 294 8.91 -1.86 14.69
CA VAL A 294 8.44 -2.74 13.60
C VAL A 294 7.10 -2.26 13.05
N ARG A 295 6.13 -1.99 13.93
CA ARG A 295 4.79 -1.57 13.52
C ARG A 295 4.79 -0.31 12.66
N PRO A 296 5.54 0.77 12.96
CA PRO A 296 5.54 1.97 12.12
C PRO A 296 6.09 1.73 10.71
N ILE A 297 7.01 0.78 10.53
CA ILE A 297 7.53 0.39 9.20
C ILE A 297 6.40 -0.18 8.36
N VAL A 298 5.68 -1.15 8.91
CA VAL A 298 4.57 -1.83 8.22
C VAL A 298 3.39 -0.89 8.02
N GLU A 299 3.03 -0.11 9.04
CA GLU A 299 1.80 0.70 9.05
C GLU A 299 1.94 2.04 8.29
N TYR A 300 3.12 2.29 7.70
CA TYR A 300 3.41 3.48 6.93
C TYR A 300 2.60 3.53 5.63
N GLY A 301 1.87 4.62 5.40
CA GLY A 301 1.10 4.83 4.19
C GLY A 301 -0.12 3.91 4.04
N LEU A 302 -0.59 3.28 5.12
CA LEU A 302 -1.74 2.36 5.08
C LEU A 302 -2.96 2.92 4.35
N GLU A 303 -3.24 4.22 4.50
CA GLU A 303 -4.36 4.88 3.82
C GLU A 303 -4.29 4.75 2.29
N ILE A 304 -3.08 4.61 1.75
CA ILE A 304 -2.80 4.60 0.31
C ILE A 304 -2.90 3.17 -0.24
N TRP A 305 -2.25 2.19 0.37
CA TRP A 305 -2.08 0.87 -0.25
C TRP A 305 -2.95 -0.25 0.33
N HIS A 306 -3.59 -0.06 1.49
CA HIS A 306 -4.38 -1.13 2.15
C HIS A 306 -5.49 -1.68 1.24
N HIS A 307 -6.14 -0.83 0.44
CA HIS A 307 -7.23 -1.23 -0.44
C HIS A 307 -6.82 -2.19 -1.58
N LYS A 308 -5.52 -2.42 -1.80
CA LYS A 308 -4.98 -3.35 -2.80
C LYS A 308 -4.31 -4.59 -2.21
N ILE A 309 -4.19 -4.68 -0.88
CA ILE A 309 -3.54 -5.84 -0.26
C ILE A 309 -4.41 -7.09 -0.40
N LEU A 310 -3.80 -8.24 -0.73
CA LEU A 310 -4.50 -9.53 -0.78
C LEU A 310 -4.18 -10.38 0.46
N LYS A 311 -4.94 -11.47 0.62
CA LYS A 311 -4.76 -12.41 1.75
C LYS A 311 -3.34 -12.97 1.83
N GLY A 312 -2.69 -13.20 0.68
CA GLY A 312 -1.31 -13.72 0.63
C GLY A 312 -0.27 -12.76 1.22
N GLU A 313 -0.39 -11.47 0.96
CA GLU A 313 0.49 -10.44 1.54
C GLU A 313 0.20 -10.22 3.03
N ILE A 314 -1.06 -10.28 3.45
CA ILE A 314 -1.44 -10.27 4.88
C ILE A 314 -0.80 -11.45 5.59
N HIS A 315 -0.87 -12.65 5.01
CA HIS A 315 -0.24 -13.84 5.59
C HIS A 315 1.29 -13.64 5.75
N LYS A 316 1.98 -13.05 4.77
CA LYS A 316 3.42 -12.74 4.88
C LYS A 316 3.74 -11.76 6.03
N LEU A 317 2.87 -10.78 6.26
CA LEU A 317 2.97 -9.88 7.41
C LEU A 317 2.77 -10.62 8.73
N GLU A 318 1.78 -11.50 8.80
CA GLU A 318 1.50 -12.32 9.99
C GLU A 318 2.62 -13.32 10.27
N VAL A 319 3.25 -13.91 9.25
CA VAL A 319 4.44 -14.76 9.44
C VAL A 319 5.56 -13.97 10.14
N MET A 320 5.84 -12.75 9.68
CA MET A 320 6.83 -11.86 10.32
C MET A 320 6.42 -11.48 11.74
N GLN A 321 5.14 -11.16 11.96
CA GLN A 321 4.58 -10.90 13.29
C GLN A 321 4.80 -12.09 14.21
N ASN A 322 4.45 -13.30 13.79
CA ASN A 322 4.52 -14.51 14.58
C ASN A 322 5.94 -14.81 15.05
N MET A 323 6.96 -14.50 14.24
CA MET A 323 8.37 -14.56 14.66
C MET A 323 8.64 -13.62 15.84
N ALA A 324 8.15 -12.38 15.78
CA ALA A 324 8.27 -11.43 16.88
C ALA A 324 7.48 -11.86 18.12
N LEU A 325 6.24 -12.36 17.94
CA LEU A 325 5.39 -12.79 19.05
C LEU A 325 6.05 -13.91 19.85
N ARG A 326 6.58 -14.95 19.19
CA ARG A 326 7.33 -16.02 19.88
C ARG A 326 8.47 -15.47 20.72
N ARG A 327 9.18 -14.46 20.22
CA ARG A 327 10.29 -13.83 20.95
C ARG A 327 9.83 -12.98 22.13
N ILE A 328 8.67 -12.32 22.01
CA ILE A 328 8.04 -11.53 23.08
C ILE A 328 7.66 -12.44 24.25
N VAL A 329 6.94 -13.52 23.99
CA VAL A 329 6.42 -14.41 25.05
C VAL A 329 7.43 -15.49 25.48
N GLY A 330 8.48 -15.74 24.68
CA GLY A 330 9.43 -16.82 24.94
C GLY A 330 8.86 -18.21 24.67
N ALA A 331 7.95 -18.32 23.70
CA ALA A 331 7.27 -19.58 23.37
C ALA A 331 8.09 -20.47 22.41
N TYR A 332 7.81 -21.77 22.45
CA TYR A 332 8.40 -22.78 21.58
C TYR A 332 7.92 -22.59 20.13
N ARG A 333 8.62 -23.15 19.15
CA ARG A 333 8.28 -23.02 17.71
C ARG A 333 6.94 -23.67 17.34
N THR A 334 6.51 -24.68 18.10
CA THR A 334 5.25 -25.41 17.86
C THR A 334 4.04 -24.73 18.49
N THR A 335 4.23 -23.76 19.39
CA THR A 335 3.11 -23.08 20.07
C THR A 335 2.15 -22.47 19.04
N PRO A 336 0.82 -22.70 19.19
CA PRO A 336 -0.19 -22.19 18.28
C PRO A 336 -0.21 -20.66 18.16
N ILE A 337 -0.37 -20.15 16.93
CA ILE A 337 -0.28 -18.72 16.61
C ILE A 337 -1.33 -17.88 17.35
N ALA A 338 -2.56 -18.41 17.43
CA ALA A 338 -3.68 -17.75 18.10
C ALA A 338 -3.35 -17.47 19.58
N VAL A 339 -2.68 -18.42 20.25
CA VAL A 339 -2.23 -18.25 21.63
C VAL A 339 -1.12 -17.22 21.73
N LEU A 340 -0.13 -17.23 20.82
CA LEU A 340 0.93 -16.21 20.81
C LEU A 340 0.37 -14.79 20.73
N GLN A 341 -0.65 -14.58 19.90
CA GLN A 341 -1.29 -13.27 19.73
C GLN A 341 -1.98 -12.82 21.04
N LYS A 342 -2.66 -13.75 21.72
CA LYS A 342 -3.37 -13.52 22.98
C LYS A 342 -2.39 -13.22 24.13
N GLU A 343 -1.38 -14.07 24.31
CA GLU A 343 -0.32 -13.92 25.32
C GLU A 343 0.48 -12.64 25.12
N ALA A 344 0.80 -12.30 23.87
CA ALA A 344 1.52 -11.06 23.57
C ALA A 344 0.63 -9.80 23.64
N GLY A 345 -0.70 -9.96 23.68
CA GLY A 345 -1.63 -8.84 23.56
C GLY A 345 -1.40 -8.04 22.28
N ILE A 346 -1.19 -8.75 21.16
CA ILE A 346 -0.95 -8.16 19.84
C ILE A 346 -1.92 -8.78 18.84
N MET A 347 -2.79 -7.92 18.31
CA MET A 347 -3.78 -8.28 17.30
C MET A 347 -3.11 -8.72 15.97
N PRO A 348 -3.66 -9.76 15.30
CA PRO A 348 -3.20 -10.19 13.98
C PRO A 348 -3.33 -9.10 12.92
N TYR A 349 -2.45 -9.10 11.92
CA TYR A 349 -2.46 -8.08 10.87
C TYR A 349 -3.76 -8.05 10.05
N SER A 350 -4.40 -9.20 9.84
CA SER A 350 -5.71 -9.30 9.19
C SER A 350 -6.79 -8.38 9.79
N ILE A 351 -6.79 -8.17 11.11
CA ILE A 351 -7.74 -7.29 11.81
C ILE A 351 -7.11 -5.91 12.08
N ARG A 352 -5.85 -5.89 12.52
CA ARG A 352 -5.10 -4.70 12.89
C ARG A 352 -5.03 -3.66 11.76
N LEU A 353 -4.82 -4.10 10.52
CA LEU A 353 -4.74 -3.19 9.38
C LEU A 353 -6.08 -2.52 9.10
N LYS A 354 -7.20 -3.26 9.16
CA LYS A 354 -8.55 -2.72 9.01
C LYS A 354 -8.83 -1.65 10.07
N PHE A 355 -8.56 -1.97 11.33
CA PHE A 355 -8.71 -1.04 12.46
C PHE A 355 -7.87 0.23 12.27
N MET A 356 -6.61 0.10 11.81
CA MET A 356 -5.73 1.26 11.63
C MET A 356 -6.15 2.18 10.49
N VAL A 357 -6.61 1.61 9.38
CA VAL A 357 -7.15 2.40 8.26
C VAL A 357 -8.39 3.15 8.72
N ALA A 358 -9.34 2.49 9.42
CA ALA A 358 -10.53 3.13 9.95
C ALA A 358 -10.19 4.27 10.93
N ARG A 359 -9.28 4.02 11.89
CA ARG A 359 -8.81 5.04 12.85
C ARG A 359 -8.20 6.26 12.14
N LYS A 360 -7.40 6.04 11.09
CA LYS A 360 -6.79 7.11 10.29
C LYS A 360 -7.83 7.85 9.47
N ALA A 361 -8.80 7.14 8.89
CA ALA A 361 -9.89 7.73 8.12
C ALA A 361 -10.76 8.64 8.98
N ILE A 362 -11.16 8.23 10.18
CA ILE A 362 -11.89 9.08 11.14
C ILE A 362 -11.09 10.33 11.47
N ARG A 363 -9.79 10.17 11.77
CA ARG A 363 -8.92 11.33 12.07
C ARG A 363 -8.89 12.31 10.90
N LEU A 364 -8.78 11.83 9.67
CA LEU A 364 -8.76 12.67 8.48
C LEU A 364 -10.12 13.34 8.23
N HIS A 365 -11.21 12.59 8.33
CA HIS A 365 -12.57 13.08 8.10
C HIS A 365 -12.96 14.20 9.08
N LEU A 366 -12.56 14.09 10.36
CA LEU A 366 -12.90 15.08 11.38
C LEU A 366 -12.01 16.34 11.34
N ASN A 367 -10.82 16.27 10.73
CA ASN A 367 -9.82 17.35 10.78
C ASN A 367 -9.54 18.02 9.42
N ILE A 368 -10.15 17.56 8.33
CA ILE A 368 -9.98 18.12 6.99
C ILE A 368 -11.25 18.90 6.60
N SER A 369 -11.08 19.98 5.83
CA SER A 369 -12.21 20.74 5.27
C SER A 369 -13.20 19.81 4.56
N LYS A 370 -14.51 20.04 4.78
CA LYS A 370 -15.60 19.27 4.15
C LYS A 370 -15.52 19.28 2.62
N THR A 371 -14.99 20.35 2.02
CA THR A 371 -14.83 20.52 0.57
C THR A 371 -13.65 19.74 -0.01
N ASN A 372 -12.84 19.08 0.81
CA ASN A 372 -11.69 18.32 0.33
C ASN A 372 -12.17 17.07 -0.44
N PRO A 373 -11.67 16.83 -1.67
CA PRO A 373 -12.06 15.67 -2.49
C PRO A 373 -11.75 14.31 -1.83
N ILE A 374 -10.85 14.27 -0.85
CA ILE A 374 -10.53 13.07 -0.08
C ILE A 374 -11.74 12.59 0.74
N ASN A 375 -12.65 13.47 1.16
CA ASN A 375 -13.80 13.07 1.99
C ASN A 375 -14.71 12.04 1.32
N GLY A 376 -14.93 12.13 0.01
CA GLY A 376 -15.72 11.12 -0.72
C GLY A 376 -15.05 9.73 -0.72
N HIS A 377 -13.72 9.68 -0.77
CA HIS A 377 -12.96 8.44 -0.66
C HIS A 377 -12.84 7.92 0.77
N LEU A 378 -12.82 8.79 1.78
CA LEU A 378 -12.80 8.39 3.18
C LEU A 378 -14.10 7.71 3.60
N LEU A 379 -15.25 8.25 3.17
CA LEU A 379 -16.56 7.66 3.45
C LEU A 379 -16.64 6.24 2.89
N THR A 380 -16.21 6.01 1.65
CA THR A 380 -16.18 4.65 1.08
C THR A 380 -15.22 3.69 1.79
N LEU A 381 -14.07 4.16 2.28
CA LEU A 381 -13.15 3.34 3.09
C LEU A 381 -13.76 2.96 4.44
N ILE A 382 -14.50 3.89 5.02
CA ILE A 382 -15.20 3.70 6.27
C ILE A 382 -16.39 2.74 6.06
N GLU A 383 -17.18 2.92 4.99
CA GLU A 383 -18.32 2.07 4.59
C GLU A 383 -17.93 0.65 4.15
N LYS A 384 -16.68 0.46 3.70
CA LYS A 384 -16.15 -0.87 3.33
C LYS A 384 -15.41 -1.56 4.47
N SER A 385 -15.18 -0.87 5.59
CA SER A 385 -14.71 -1.51 6.82
C SER A 385 -15.80 -2.46 7.33
N PRO A 386 -15.47 -3.56 8.02
CA PRO A 386 -16.44 -4.32 8.83
C PRO A 386 -17.25 -3.44 9.81
N ILE A 387 -16.81 -2.19 9.98
CA ILE A 387 -17.26 -1.19 10.95
C ILE A 387 -18.11 -0.07 10.29
N ALA A 388 -18.45 -0.21 9.01
CA ALA A 388 -19.27 0.71 8.21
C ALA A 388 -20.51 1.24 8.94
N LYS A 389 -21.24 0.33 9.59
CA LYS A 389 -22.47 0.63 10.33
C LYS A 389 -22.29 1.74 11.35
N LEU A 390 -21.13 1.89 11.99
CA LEU A 390 -20.93 2.88 13.05
C LEU A 390 -20.62 4.28 12.57
N THR A 391 -20.05 4.44 11.37
CA THR A 391 -19.83 5.79 10.84
C THR A 391 -21.05 6.29 10.12
N THR A 392 -21.83 5.39 9.51
CA THR A 392 -23.21 5.67 9.13
C THR A 392 -24.03 6.06 10.36
N LEU A 393 -23.94 5.35 11.48
CA LEU A 393 -24.57 5.76 12.76
C LEU A 393 -24.01 7.08 13.32
N TYR A 394 -22.73 7.40 13.15
CA TYR A 394 -22.16 8.70 13.57
C TYR A 394 -22.64 9.86 12.69
N MET A 395 -22.82 9.61 11.38
CA MET A 395 -23.41 10.58 10.46
C MET A 395 -24.92 10.75 10.70
N LEU A 396 -25.62 9.66 11.02
CA LEU A 396 -27.03 9.65 11.44
C LEU A 396 -27.22 10.16 12.88
N ALA A 397 -26.20 10.12 13.75
CA ALA A 397 -26.27 10.65 15.11
C ALA A 397 -26.31 12.20 15.17
N LYS A 398 -26.08 12.88 14.03
CA LYS A 398 -26.52 14.27 13.89
C LYS A 398 -28.05 14.36 13.93
N ASP A 399 -28.73 13.48 13.22
CA ASP A 399 -30.19 13.42 13.17
C ASP A 399 -30.76 12.84 14.49
N ASP A 400 -30.09 11.89 15.14
CA ASP A 400 -30.51 11.40 16.48
C ASP A 400 -30.38 12.46 17.58
N ARG A 401 -29.43 13.40 17.47
CA ARG A 401 -29.38 14.54 18.41
C ARG A 401 -30.63 15.40 18.30
N ASP A 402 -31.08 15.69 17.08
CA ASP A 402 -32.32 16.44 16.83
C ASP A 402 -33.57 15.63 17.25
N TYR A 403 -33.54 14.31 17.11
CA TYR A 403 -34.61 13.40 17.58
C TYR A 403 -34.66 13.25 19.11
N MET A 404 -33.52 13.17 19.80
CA MET A 404 -33.46 13.09 21.28
C MET A 404 -33.88 14.42 21.93
N ILE A 405 -33.53 15.57 21.35
CA ILE A 405 -34.03 16.89 21.79
C ILE A 405 -35.57 16.95 21.73
N LYS A 406 -36.19 16.43 20.65
CA LYS A 406 -37.67 16.34 20.54
C LYS A 406 -38.31 15.37 21.52
N LYS A 407 -37.62 14.31 21.95
CA LYS A 407 -38.16 13.30 22.88
C LYS A 407 -38.07 13.75 24.35
N ASP A 408 -37.07 14.56 24.68
CA ASP A 408 -36.82 15.07 26.04
C ASP A 408 -37.67 16.28 26.45
N GLU A 409 -38.41 16.93 25.54
CA GLU A 409 -39.38 17.97 25.94
C GLU A 409 -40.42 17.46 26.95
N LYS A 410 -40.64 16.13 27.01
CA LYS A 410 -41.60 15.50 27.93
C LYS A 410 -41.01 15.01 29.27
N ARG A 411 -39.69 15.05 29.49
CA ARG A 411 -39.07 14.63 30.76
C ARG A 411 -37.88 15.54 31.10
N LYS A 412 -37.94 16.21 32.26
CA LYS A 412 -36.96 17.19 32.78
C LYS A 412 -35.51 16.88 32.35
N CYS A 413 -34.99 17.74 31.47
CA CYS A 413 -33.77 17.57 30.71
C CYS A 413 -32.53 17.99 31.54
N LYS A 414 -31.55 17.09 31.74
CA LYS A 414 -30.17 17.51 32.07
C LYS A 414 -29.46 17.80 30.75
N ARG A 415 -29.05 19.05 30.54
CA ARG A 415 -28.29 19.50 29.36
C ARG A 415 -26.96 18.74 29.28
N VAL A 416 -26.85 17.78 28.37
CA VAL A 416 -25.55 17.16 28.03
C VAL A 416 -24.84 18.10 27.06
N GLU A 417 -23.69 18.65 27.45
CA GLU A 417 -22.92 19.53 26.58
C GLU A 417 -22.49 18.82 25.29
N PRO A 418 -22.46 19.52 24.14
CA PRO A 418 -21.97 18.95 22.89
C PRO A 418 -20.52 18.52 23.03
N LEU A 419 -20.27 17.23 22.80
CA LEU A 419 -18.90 16.69 22.79
C LEU A 419 -18.02 17.47 21.81
N THR A 420 -16.82 17.84 22.24
CA THR A 420 -15.78 18.38 21.37
C THR A 420 -15.41 17.39 20.27
N LEU A 421 -14.92 17.87 19.12
CA LEU A 421 -14.46 17.00 18.02
C LEU A 421 -13.43 15.94 18.48
N LYS A 422 -12.58 16.30 19.44
CA LYS A 422 -11.59 15.38 20.04
C LYS A 422 -12.24 14.31 20.91
N GLN A 423 -13.26 14.66 21.70
CA GLN A 423 -14.02 13.70 22.49
C GLN A 423 -14.82 12.75 21.59
N GLN A 424 -15.47 13.28 20.55
CA GLN A 424 -16.17 12.48 19.54
C GLN A 424 -15.20 11.50 18.88
N GLN A 425 -14.05 11.99 18.40
CA GLN A 425 -13.00 11.15 17.83
C GLN A 425 -12.57 10.02 18.77
N ASN A 426 -12.30 10.33 20.05
CA ASN A 426 -11.85 9.34 21.02
C ASN A 426 -12.93 8.30 21.33
N GLN A 427 -14.20 8.71 21.44
CA GLN A 427 -15.33 7.79 21.63
C GLN A 427 -15.46 6.84 20.43
N THR A 428 -15.47 7.36 19.19
CA THR A 428 -15.58 6.52 18.00
C THR A 428 -14.40 5.54 17.91
N ILE A 429 -13.17 6.00 18.16
CA ILE A 429 -11.97 5.15 18.20
C ILE A 429 -12.08 4.07 19.29
N GLY A 430 -12.66 4.39 20.45
CA GLY A 430 -12.91 3.44 21.54
C GLY A 430 -13.84 2.31 21.09
N ILE A 431 -14.95 2.67 20.44
CA ILE A 431 -15.90 1.69 19.90
C ILE A 431 -15.25 0.84 18.78
N LEU A 432 -14.51 1.47 17.86
CA LEU A 432 -13.74 0.76 16.83
C LEU A 432 -12.82 -0.30 17.44
N LYS A 433 -12.15 0.06 18.54
CA LYS A 433 -11.24 -0.84 19.22
C LYS A 433 -12.00 -2.01 19.83
N LYS A 434 -13.15 -1.76 20.48
CA LYS A 434 -13.99 -2.81 21.07
C LYS A 434 -14.42 -3.84 20.02
N GLN A 435 -14.94 -3.39 18.88
CA GLN A 435 -15.35 -4.31 17.81
C GLN A 435 -14.19 -5.09 17.19
N ALA A 436 -13.04 -4.44 16.98
CA ALA A 436 -11.86 -5.16 16.50
C ALA A 436 -11.36 -6.21 17.50
N MET A 437 -11.57 -5.99 18.81
CA MET A 437 -11.30 -6.99 19.83
C MET A 437 -12.33 -8.13 19.80
N GLU A 438 -13.62 -7.84 19.56
CA GLU A 438 -14.67 -8.84 19.39
C GLU A 438 -14.42 -9.73 18.15
N GLU A 439 -14.12 -9.14 16.98
CA GLU A 439 -13.74 -9.88 15.75
C GLU A 439 -12.52 -10.78 16.00
N TRP A 440 -11.54 -10.27 16.74
CA TRP A 440 -10.36 -11.06 17.11
C TRP A 440 -10.71 -12.20 18.05
N GLN A 441 -11.60 -11.97 19.02
CA GLN A 441 -12.05 -12.98 19.97
C GLN A 441 -12.84 -14.10 19.26
N GLU A 442 -13.74 -13.77 18.34
CA GLU A 442 -14.47 -14.74 17.52
C GLU A 442 -13.52 -15.55 16.62
N MET A 443 -12.59 -14.88 15.94
CA MET A 443 -11.60 -15.55 15.10
C MET A 443 -10.73 -16.53 15.90
N TYR A 444 -10.40 -16.18 17.14
CA TYR A 444 -9.71 -17.06 18.07
C TYR A 444 -10.57 -18.26 18.45
N TRP A 445 -11.84 -18.05 18.84
CA TRP A 445 -12.73 -19.15 19.26
C TRP A 445 -13.07 -20.12 18.13
N ASN A 446 -13.13 -19.64 16.90
CA ASN A 446 -13.36 -20.47 15.71
C ASN A 446 -12.10 -21.21 15.24
N SER A 447 -10.94 -20.94 15.84
CA SER A 447 -9.71 -21.67 15.53
C SER A 447 -9.76 -23.03 16.25
N SER A 448 -9.85 -24.13 15.49
CA SER A 448 -9.78 -25.50 16.02
C SER A 448 -8.39 -25.91 16.54
N LYS A 449 -7.48 -24.95 16.70
CA LYS A 449 -6.08 -25.18 17.03
C LYS A 449 -5.87 -24.83 18.50
N ASP A 450 -5.61 -25.87 19.31
CA ASP A 450 -5.23 -25.85 20.73
C ASP A 450 -6.36 -26.10 21.76
N LEU A 451 -6.96 -27.30 21.69
CA LEU A 451 -8.05 -27.71 22.59
C LEU A 451 -7.68 -27.55 24.09
N TRP A 452 -6.41 -27.77 24.45
CA TRP A 452 -5.91 -27.60 25.82
C TRP A 452 -6.02 -26.15 26.29
N TYR A 453 -5.40 -25.22 25.56
CA TYR A 453 -5.43 -23.81 25.93
C TYR A 453 -6.86 -23.23 25.81
N HIS A 454 -7.67 -23.74 24.88
CA HIS A 454 -9.11 -23.45 24.85
C HIS A 454 -9.78 -23.89 26.16
N ASN A 455 -9.70 -25.16 26.55
CA ASN A 455 -10.36 -25.69 27.74
C ASN A 455 -9.98 -24.92 29.02
N ILE A 456 -8.70 -24.57 29.17
CA ILE A 456 -8.23 -23.79 30.33
C ILE A 456 -8.75 -22.35 30.30
N THR A 457 -9.11 -21.79 29.13
CA THR A 457 -9.54 -20.40 29.00
C THR A 457 -11.03 -20.22 28.65
N VAL A 458 -11.81 -21.30 28.57
CA VAL A 458 -13.24 -21.31 28.17
C VAL A 458 -14.12 -20.62 29.20
N GLU A 459 -13.94 -20.90 30.49
CA GLU A 459 -14.75 -20.31 31.57
C GLU A 459 -14.40 -18.84 31.80
N SER A 460 -13.12 -18.49 31.63
CA SER A 460 -12.67 -17.12 31.53
C SER A 460 -12.96 -16.57 30.14
N LYS A 461 -14.23 -16.35 29.75
CA LYS A 461 -14.56 -15.59 28.52
C LYS A 461 -13.64 -14.39 28.50
N CYS A 462 -12.67 -14.38 27.58
CA CYS A 462 -11.44 -13.64 27.77
C CYS A 462 -11.73 -12.15 27.86
N THR A 463 -11.92 -11.66 29.07
CA THR A 463 -12.02 -10.23 29.30
C THR A 463 -10.63 -9.68 28.99
N ASP A 464 -10.61 -8.47 28.45
CA ASP A 464 -9.44 -7.61 28.25
C ASP A 464 -8.38 -7.69 29.39
N ASN A 465 -8.79 -8.12 30.58
CA ASN A 465 -8.02 -8.25 31.80
C ASN A 465 -6.89 -9.29 31.73
N LEU A 466 -7.06 -10.45 31.08
CA LEU A 466 -6.02 -11.50 31.05
C LEU A 466 -4.79 -11.06 30.26
N SER A 467 -5.00 -10.50 29.05
CA SER A 467 -3.91 -9.96 28.26
C SER A 467 -3.27 -8.73 28.94
N LYS A 468 -4.08 -7.87 29.58
CA LYS A 468 -3.57 -6.73 30.37
C LYS A 468 -2.77 -7.18 31.59
N MET A 469 -3.14 -8.29 32.22
CA MET A 469 -2.45 -8.86 33.36
C MET A 469 -1.08 -9.42 32.96
N VAL A 470 -1.04 -10.29 31.95
CA VAL A 470 0.21 -10.87 31.44
C VAL A 470 1.13 -9.78 30.90
N THR A 471 0.61 -8.89 30.05
CA THR A 471 1.44 -7.82 29.46
C THR A 471 1.77 -6.68 30.41
N GLY A 472 0.91 -6.40 31.39
CA GLY A 472 1.01 -5.27 32.29
C GLY A 472 1.76 -5.57 33.59
N VAL A 473 1.71 -6.80 34.08
CA VAL A 473 2.34 -7.22 35.35
C VAL A 473 3.51 -8.17 35.07
N ILE A 474 3.22 -9.38 34.57
CA ILE A 474 4.20 -10.47 34.43
C ILE A 474 5.34 -10.07 33.49
N MET A 475 5.01 -9.57 32.29
CA MET A 475 6.03 -9.14 31.33
C MET A 475 6.91 -7.98 31.81
N LYS A 476 6.44 -7.17 32.77
CA LYS A 476 7.17 -6.01 33.29
C LYS A 476 8.04 -6.37 34.50
N LYS A 477 7.50 -7.14 35.44
CA LYS A 477 8.14 -7.48 36.70
C LYS A 477 9.17 -8.59 36.54
N ASP A 478 8.80 -9.65 35.83
CA ASP A 478 9.53 -10.91 35.85
C ASP A 478 10.53 -11.07 34.70
N SER A 479 11.45 -12.03 34.87
CA SER A 479 12.41 -12.40 33.83
C SER A 479 11.71 -13.07 32.65
N ARG A 480 12.35 -13.08 31.46
CA ARG A 480 11.77 -13.75 30.31
C ARG A 480 11.74 -15.28 30.46
N ARG A 481 12.64 -15.86 31.25
CA ARG A 481 12.61 -17.28 31.60
C ARG A 481 11.31 -17.62 32.32
N ILE A 482 10.90 -16.80 33.29
CA ILE A 482 9.63 -16.97 34.01
C ILE A 482 8.45 -16.84 33.06
N LEU A 483 8.42 -15.78 32.23
CA LEU A 483 7.37 -15.59 31.22
C LEU A 483 7.26 -16.80 30.27
N SER A 484 8.39 -17.32 29.80
CA SER A 484 8.44 -18.50 28.95
C SER A 484 7.86 -19.72 29.64
N ASN A 485 8.20 -19.95 30.91
CA ASN A 485 7.66 -21.07 31.67
C ASN A 485 6.15 -20.92 31.88
N ILE A 486 5.65 -19.73 32.23
CA ILE A 486 4.21 -19.47 32.32
C ILE A 486 3.52 -19.79 31.00
N THR A 487 4.06 -19.32 29.87
CA THR A 487 3.51 -19.65 28.55
C THR A 487 3.52 -21.16 28.30
N GLN A 488 4.56 -21.88 28.71
CA GLN A 488 4.62 -23.35 28.60
C GLN A 488 3.53 -24.02 29.42
N PHE A 489 3.36 -23.67 30.70
CA PHE A 489 2.31 -24.22 31.57
C PHE A 489 0.92 -23.95 31.01
N ARG A 490 0.67 -22.73 30.51
CA ARG A 490 -0.64 -22.35 29.96
C ARG A 490 -0.95 -23.08 28.65
N THR A 491 0.06 -23.34 27.82
CA THR A 491 -0.11 -23.96 26.51
C THR A 491 0.06 -25.47 26.49
N GLY A 492 0.66 -26.07 27.52
CA GLY A 492 1.14 -27.45 27.47
C GLY A 492 2.27 -27.67 26.44
N HIS A 493 2.78 -26.61 25.82
CA HIS A 493 3.84 -26.63 24.82
C HIS A 493 5.15 -26.14 25.43
N GLY A 494 5.99 -27.07 25.87
CA GLY A 494 7.22 -26.71 26.57
C GLY A 494 8.09 -27.90 26.93
N ASN A 495 8.97 -27.68 27.90
CA ASN A 495 9.87 -28.70 28.42
C ASN A 495 9.12 -29.69 29.33
N PHE A 496 8.19 -30.46 28.75
CA PHE A 496 7.42 -31.50 29.41
C PHE A 496 7.59 -32.80 28.63
N GLY A 497 7.89 -33.90 29.29
CA GLY A 497 8.10 -35.20 28.66
C GLY A 497 6.93 -35.65 27.78
N ALA A 498 5.67 -35.39 28.18
CA ALA A 498 4.50 -35.63 27.33
C ALA A 498 4.54 -34.85 26.01
N TRP A 499 5.05 -33.62 26.03
CA TRP A 499 5.20 -32.80 24.82
C TRP A 499 6.29 -33.37 23.90
N PHE A 500 7.47 -33.72 24.42
CA PHE A 500 8.52 -34.35 23.60
C PHE A 500 8.05 -35.67 22.99
N LYS A 501 7.38 -36.53 23.78
CA LYS A 501 6.78 -37.78 23.31
C LYS A 501 5.79 -37.56 22.17
N LYS A 502 4.90 -36.57 22.30
CA LYS A 502 3.91 -36.22 21.27
C LYS A 502 4.54 -35.76 19.95
N PHE A 503 5.70 -35.09 20.00
CA PHE A 503 6.39 -34.56 18.82
C PHE A 503 7.53 -35.45 18.32
N GLY A 504 7.74 -36.63 18.92
CA GLY A 504 8.77 -37.59 18.51
C GLY A 504 10.20 -37.05 18.68
N ILE A 505 10.42 -36.19 19.68
CA ILE A 505 11.74 -35.64 19.98
C ILE A 505 12.39 -36.50 21.05
N GLU A 506 13.57 -37.05 20.76
CA GLU A 506 14.31 -37.91 21.67
C GLU A 506 14.75 -37.17 22.94
N LYS A 507 14.55 -37.82 24.09
CA LYS A 507 14.88 -37.33 25.44
C LYS A 507 15.18 -38.54 26.32
N ASP A 508 16.11 -38.38 27.27
CA ASP A 508 16.52 -39.44 28.21
C ASP A 508 15.33 -40.08 28.96
N SER A 509 14.34 -39.28 29.32
CA SER A 509 13.06 -39.75 29.87
C SER A 509 11.91 -38.79 29.55
N TYR A 510 10.75 -39.36 29.20
CA TYR A 510 9.49 -38.63 29.08
C TYR A 510 8.70 -38.58 30.38
N ASN A 511 9.15 -39.30 31.40
CA ASN A 511 8.44 -39.43 32.66
C ASN A 511 9.06 -38.51 33.72
N CYS A 512 8.23 -38.09 34.67
CA CYS A 512 8.66 -37.41 35.87
C CYS A 512 9.50 -38.37 36.74
N LYS A 513 10.26 -37.82 37.68
CA LYS A 513 11.05 -38.61 38.65
C LYS A 513 10.19 -39.58 39.47
N CYS A 514 8.89 -39.32 39.61
CA CYS A 514 7.95 -40.22 40.29
C CYS A 514 7.47 -41.40 39.42
N GLY A 515 7.91 -41.50 38.15
CA GLY A 515 7.57 -42.60 37.23
C GLY A 515 6.45 -42.29 36.25
N GLU A 516 5.58 -41.32 36.55
CA GLU A 516 4.43 -40.94 35.70
C GLU A 516 4.80 -40.07 34.51
N LEU A 517 3.96 -40.03 33.48
CA LEU A 517 4.20 -39.19 32.30
C LEU A 517 4.24 -37.69 32.69
N GLU A 518 5.32 -36.99 32.31
CA GLU A 518 5.51 -35.58 32.67
C GLU A 518 4.57 -34.68 31.86
N THR A 519 3.36 -34.43 32.38
CA THR A 519 2.37 -33.48 31.86
C THR A 519 2.26 -32.23 32.75
N VAL A 520 1.69 -31.15 32.22
CA VAL A 520 1.35 -29.97 33.05
C VAL A 520 0.40 -30.33 34.19
N HIS A 521 -0.63 -31.13 33.88
CA HIS A 521 -1.60 -31.60 34.87
C HIS A 521 -0.91 -32.37 35.99
N HIS A 522 -0.05 -33.33 35.62
CA HIS A 522 0.71 -34.10 36.58
C HIS A 522 1.57 -33.22 37.48
N ILE A 523 2.34 -32.29 36.92
CA ILE A 523 3.21 -31.40 37.69
C ILE A 523 2.41 -30.51 38.65
N LEU A 524 1.34 -29.89 38.15
CA LEU A 524 0.58 -28.91 38.93
C LEU A 524 -0.43 -29.54 39.88
N VAL A 525 -0.91 -30.75 39.66
CA VAL A 525 -2.07 -31.32 40.38
C VAL A 525 -1.73 -32.64 41.09
N GLU A 526 -1.07 -33.58 40.42
CA GLU A 526 -1.04 -34.99 40.85
C GLU A 526 0.30 -35.46 41.44
N CYS A 527 1.42 -34.83 41.05
CA CYS A 527 2.75 -35.38 41.30
C CYS A 527 3.06 -35.52 42.81
N PRO A 528 3.25 -36.72 43.37
CA PRO A 528 3.42 -36.88 44.82
C PRO A 528 4.70 -36.22 45.34
N LEU A 529 5.72 -36.07 44.49
CA LEU A 529 7.01 -35.47 44.84
C LEU A 529 6.98 -33.94 44.94
N LEU A 530 5.91 -33.28 44.49
CA LEU A 530 5.80 -31.81 44.44
C LEU A 530 4.74 -31.26 45.41
N GLU A 531 4.34 -32.06 46.39
CA GLU A 531 3.25 -31.74 47.31
C GLU A 531 3.57 -30.52 48.20
N GLU A 532 4.82 -30.41 48.65
CA GLU A 532 5.30 -29.31 49.48
C GLU A 532 5.33 -28.00 48.70
N GLU A 533 5.88 -28.02 47.48
CA GLU A 533 5.97 -26.87 46.58
C GLU A 533 4.58 -26.38 46.14
N ARG A 534 3.59 -27.28 46.09
CA ARG A 534 2.20 -26.95 45.74
C ARG A 534 1.40 -26.30 46.87
N LYS A 535 1.90 -26.23 48.11
CA LYS A 535 1.18 -25.58 49.23
C LYS A 535 0.73 -24.16 48.88
N GLY A 536 1.57 -23.39 48.18
CA GLY A 536 1.23 -22.05 47.68
C GLY A 536 0.04 -22.06 46.70
N LEU A 537 0.04 -23.00 45.76
CA LEU A 537 -1.04 -23.16 44.77
C LEU A 537 -2.35 -23.62 45.43
N LYS A 538 -2.30 -24.55 46.40
CA LYS A 538 -3.47 -25.02 47.16
C LYS A 538 -4.14 -23.92 47.96
N ARG A 539 -3.40 -22.91 48.42
CA ARG A 539 -3.99 -21.72 49.07
C ARG A 539 -4.84 -20.88 48.11
N ILE A 540 -4.48 -20.85 46.83
CA ILE A 540 -5.21 -20.10 45.81
C ILE A 540 -6.39 -20.89 45.26
N SER A 541 -6.18 -22.18 45.00
CA SER A 541 -7.22 -23.10 44.54
C SER A 541 -7.11 -24.42 45.31
N PRO A 542 -7.91 -24.60 46.37
CA PRO A 542 -7.89 -25.83 47.18
C PRO A 542 -8.18 -27.10 46.37
N GLU A 543 -9.07 -26.99 45.38
CA GLU A 543 -9.43 -28.06 44.45
C GLU A 543 -8.44 -28.23 43.29
N MET A 544 -7.39 -27.40 43.23
CA MET A 544 -6.36 -27.41 42.19
C MET A 544 -6.90 -27.19 40.77
N ASP A 545 -7.94 -26.36 40.65
CA ASP A 545 -8.49 -25.95 39.34
C ASP A 545 -7.44 -25.18 38.54
N MET A 546 -7.01 -25.78 37.42
CA MET A 546 -6.02 -25.19 36.52
C MET A 546 -6.51 -23.88 35.89
N SER A 547 -7.81 -23.70 35.65
CA SER A 547 -8.34 -22.46 35.08
C SER A 547 -8.10 -21.28 36.02
N THR A 548 -8.39 -21.46 37.30
CA THR A 548 -8.14 -20.49 38.37
C THR A 548 -6.64 -20.22 38.53
N LEU A 549 -5.82 -21.26 38.58
CA LEU A 549 -4.36 -21.10 38.77
C LEU A 549 -3.69 -20.40 37.58
N LEU A 550 -4.07 -20.72 36.34
CA LEU A 550 -3.39 -20.27 35.13
C LEU A 550 -3.96 -18.99 34.51
N ASN A 551 -5.13 -18.51 34.94
CA ASN A 551 -5.76 -17.29 34.41
C ASN A 551 -6.04 -16.20 35.45
N SER A 552 -5.69 -16.39 36.73
CA SER A 552 -5.74 -15.35 37.76
C SER A 552 -4.37 -14.73 38.03
N LEU A 553 -4.33 -13.49 38.52
CA LEU A 553 -3.06 -12.80 38.81
C LEU A 553 -2.34 -13.47 39.98
N THR A 554 -3.10 -13.75 41.03
CA THR A 554 -2.61 -14.40 42.25
C THR A 554 -2.14 -15.82 41.96
N GLY A 555 -2.89 -16.59 41.16
CA GLY A 555 -2.48 -17.92 40.70
C GLY A 555 -1.19 -17.88 39.89
N LEU A 556 -1.07 -16.96 38.92
CA LEU A 556 0.17 -16.82 38.14
C LEU A 556 1.36 -16.40 39.01
N GLN A 557 1.17 -15.55 40.02
CA GLN A 557 2.23 -15.17 40.96
C GLN A 557 2.70 -16.36 41.80
N GLU A 558 1.80 -17.17 42.33
CA GLU A 558 2.19 -18.40 43.06
C GLU A 558 2.84 -19.43 42.11
N ILE A 559 2.42 -19.51 40.85
CA ILE A 559 3.09 -20.31 39.83
C ILE A 559 4.53 -19.84 39.59
N VAL A 560 4.81 -18.53 39.65
CA VAL A 560 6.20 -18.02 39.57
C VAL A 560 7.04 -18.55 40.73
N SER A 561 6.50 -18.51 41.95
CA SER A 561 7.17 -19.05 43.14
C SER A 561 7.41 -20.55 43.01
N PHE A 562 6.38 -21.30 42.60
CA PHE A 562 6.46 -22.74 42.34
C PHE A 562 7.52 -23.09 41.28
N ILE A 563 7.53 -22.39 40.14
CA ILE A 563 8.49 -22.63 39.04
C ILE A 563 9.94 -22.43 39.50
N SER A 564 10.16 -21.48 40.42
CA SER A 564 11.49 -21.22 40.95
C SER A 564 11.96 -22.41 41.80
N ALA A 565 11.09 -22.94 42.67
CA ALA A 565 11.39 -24.11 43.50
C ALA A 565 11.48 -25.43 42.71
N TRP A 566 10.63 -25.65 41.70
CA TRP A 566 10.59 -26.89 40.92
C TRP A 566 11.83 -27.11 40.02
N ARG A 567 12.50 -26.03 39.60
CA ARG A 567 13.61 -26.09 38.64
C ARG A 567 15.00 -25.85 39.23
N ASP A 568 15.05 -25.53 40.51
CA ASP A 568 16.27 -25.62 41.31
C ASP A 568 16.42 -27.08 41.80
#